data_AF-A0A238VRC2-F1
#
_entry.id   AF-A0A238VRC2-F1
#
_cell.length_a   1.000
_cell.length_b   1.000
_cell.length_c   1.000
_cell.angle_alpha   90.00
_cell.angle_beta   90.00
_cell.angle_gamma   90.00
#
_symmetry.space_group_name_H-M   'P 1'
#
loop_
_entity.id
_entity.type
_entity.pdbx_description
1 polymer ?
#
loop_
_entity_poly.entity_id
_entity_poly.type
_entity_poly.pdbx_seq_one_letter_code
_entity_poly.pdbx_strand_id
1 'polypeptide(L)'
;MIDWSRIRELRDEIGHDDFQEVVELFLSEVEETLETLEGVSGDARQLEEKMHFLKGSALNLGFVAMSGMCQEGETAAAAGNAEAVDVHRVIATFAQSRIAFLQELPTVLAA
;
A
#
# COMPACT_ATOMS: atom_id res chain seq x y z
N MET A 1 -9.41 -7.63 -2.99
CA MET A 1 -9.08 -6.59 -2.00
C MET A 1 -7.72 -6.91 -1.39
N ILE A 2 -7.55 -8.12 -0.84
CA ILE A 2 -6.24 -8.64 -0.37
C ILE A 2 -5.92 -9.94 -1.13
N ASP A 3 -4.70 -10.06 -1.64
CA ASP A 3 -4.13 -11.29 -2.19
C ASP A 3 -3.45 -12.08 -1.06
N TRP A 4 -4.20 -13.00 -0.47
CA TRP A 4 -3.73 -13.85 0.62
C TRP A 4 -2.69 -14.90 0.19
N SER A 5 -2.61 -15.20 -1.11
CA SER A 5 -1.57 -16.10 -1.61
C SER A 5 -0.22 -15.40 -1.56
N ARG A 6 -0.14 -14.13 -2.00
CA ARG A 6 1.09 -13.35 -1.87
C ARG A 6 1.55 -13.21 -0.41
N ILE A 7 0.62 -13.06 0.52
CA ILE A 7 0.93 -12.97 1.96
C ILE A 7 1.53 -14.27 2.52
N ARG A 8 1.03 -15.43 2.09
CA ARG A 8 1.63 -16.72 2.47
C ARG A 8 3.04 -16.86 1.90
N GLU A 9 3.23 -16.52 0.63
CA GLU A 9 4.54 -16.52 -0.01
C GLU A 9 5.52 -15.59 0.72
N LEU A 10 5.08 -14.37 1.06
CA LEU A 10 5.90 -13.41 1.78
C LEU A 10 6.30 -13.92 3.18
N ARG A 11 5.40 -14.63 3.87
CA ARG A 11 5.71 -15.29 5.15
C ARG A 11 6.72 -16.43 4.99
N ASP A 12 6.61 -17.20 3.93
CA ASP A 12 7.57 -18.28 3.64
C ASP A 12 8.94 -17.72 3.26
N GLU A 13 9.00 -16.57 2.58
CA GLU A 13 10.22 -15.84 2.20
C GLU A 13 10.93 -15.21 3.41
N ILE A 14 10.19 -14.58 4.32
CA ILE A 14 10.73 -13.89 5.51
C ILE A 14 11.01 -14.88 6.65
N GLY A 15 10.17 -15.90 6.80
CA GLY A 15 10.15 -16.78 7.96
C GLY A 15 9.02 -16.42 8.94
N HIS A 16 8.49 -17.44 9.63
CA HIS A 16 7.32 -17.31 10.49
C HIS A 16 7.53 -16.37 11.68
N ASP A 17 8.73 -16.36 12.24
CA ASP A 17 9.05 -15.62 13.46
C ASP A 17 9.23 -14.11 13.19
N ASP A 18 9.79 -13.76 12.02
CA ASP A 18 10.09 -12.38 11.65
C ASP A 18 8.94 -11.70 10.85
N PHE A 19 8.01 -12.49 10.31
CA PHE A 19 6.95 -11.99 9.43
C PHE A 19 6.07 -10.91 10.06
N GLN A 20 5.70 -11.08 11.33
CA GLN A 20 4.81 -10.13 12.00
C GLN A 20 5.49 -8.75 12.16
N GLU A 21 6.75 -8.71 12.58
CA GLU A 21 7.51 -7.47 12.73
C GLU A 21 7.64 -6.75 11.38
N VAL A 22 7.93 -7.49 10.31
CA VAL A 22 8.06 -6.92 8.96
C VAL A 22 6.72 -6.33 8.48
N VAL A 23 5.60 -7.02 8.72
CA VAL A 23 4.27 -6.52 8.38
C VAL A 23 3.92 -5.24 9.14
N GLU A 24 4.22 -5.19 10.44
CA GLU A 24 4.00 -4.00 11.26
C GLU A 24 4.82 -2.82 10.77
N LEU A 25 6.10 -3.04 10.41
CA LEU A 25 6.96 -2.02 9.82
C LEU A 25 6.40 -1.49 8.50
N PHE A 26 6.02 -2.38 7.57
CA PHE A 26 5.44 -1.96 6.28
C PHE A 26 4.15 -1.16 6.46
N LEU A 27 3.27 -1.57 7.37
CA LEU A 27 2.04 -0.82 7.65
C LEU A 27 2.35 0.57 8.20
N SER A 28 3.33 0.69 9.10
CA SER A 28 3.79 1.98 9.63
C SER A 28 4.33 2.89 8.53
N GLU A 29 5.22 2.39 7.67
CA GLU A 29 5.80 3.19 6.59
C GLU A 29 4.76 3.66 5.56
N VAL A 30 3.75 2.83 5.29
CA VAL A 30 2.62 3.21 4.43
C VAL A 30 1.80 4.32 5.10
N GLU A 31 1.47 4.19 6.39
CA GLU A 31 0.77 5.23 7.16
C GLU A 31 1.52 6.56 7.12
N GLU A 32 2.81 6.56 7.46
CA GLU A 32 3.66 7.76 7.43
C GLU A 32 3.71 8.40 6.03
N THR A 33 3.78 7.58 4.98
CA THR A 33 3.77 8.09 3.61
C THR A 33 2.44 8.75 3.27
N LEU A 34 1.31 8.14 3.67
CA LEU A 34 -0.03 8.66 3.43
C LEU A 34 -0.27 9.99 4.15
N GLU A 35 0.28 10.19 5.35
CA GLU A 35 0.20 11.46 6.08
C GLU A 35 0.82 12.63 5.29
N THR A 36 1.85 12.35 4.50
CA THR A 36 2.52 13.37 3.68
C THR A 36 1.87 13.60 2.31
N LEU A 37 0.95 12.72 1.90
CA LEU A 37 0.50 12.62 0.51
C LEU A 37 -0.30 13.84 0.04
N GLU A 38 -1.17 14.37 0.91
CA GLU A 38 -1.97 15.57 0.58
C GLU A 38 -1.07 16.79 0.34
N GLY A 39 0.02 16.92 1.11
CA GLY A 39 0.96 18.04 1.02
C GLY A 39 1.77 18.09 -0.28
N VAL A 40 1.84 16.98 -1.02
CA VAL A 40 2.61 16.87 -2.28
C VAL A 40 1.72 16.74 -3.52
N SER A 41 0.40 16.79 -3.37
CA SER A 41 -0.57 16.64 -4.47
C SER A 41 -0.39 17.65 -5.62
N GLY A 42 0.21 18.82 -5.36
CA GLY A 42 0.54 19.83 -6.36
C GLY A 42 1.94 19.72 -6.99
N ASP A 43 2.78 18.79 -6.52
CA ASP A 43 4.12 18.53 -7.07
C ASP A 43 4.13 17.16 -7.74
N ALA A 44 4.03 17.16 -9.07
CA ALA A 44 3.96 15.93 -9.86
C ALA A 44 5.12 14.97 -9.61
N ARG A 45 6.34 15.47 -9.40
CA ARG A 45 7.52 14.63 -9.18
C ARG A 45 7.46 13.96 -7.81
N GLN A 46 7.13 14.72 -6.77
CA GLN A 46 6.99 14.16 -5.42
C GLN A 46 5.80 13.20 -5.35
N LEU A 47 4.69 13.52 -6.02
CA LEU A 47 3.52 12.65 -6.07
C LEU A 47 3.83 11.33 -6.78
N GLU A 48 4.56 11.36 -7.89
CA GLU A 48 5.04 10.17 -8.59
C GLU A 48 5.87 9.28 -7.67
N GLU A 49 6.87 9.85 -6.97
CA GLU A 49 7.72 9.12 -6.03
C GLU A 49 6.92 8.45 -4.90
N LYS A 50 5.94 9.18 -4.34
CA LYS A 50 5.07 8.66 -3.27
C LYS A 50 4.16 7.55 -3.77
N MET A 51 3.57 7.72 -4.96
CA MET A 51 2.72 6.70 -5.59
C MET A 51 3.52 5.45 -5.94
N HIS A 52 4.76 5.60 -6.44
CA HIS A 52 5.66 4.48 -6.70
C HIS A 52 5.94 3.66 -5.43
N PHE A 53 6.28 4.34 -4.33
CA PHE A 53 6.50 3.69 -3.04
C PHE A 53 5.25 2.95 -2.56
N LEU A 54 4.11 3.66 -2.48
CA LEU A 54 2.85 3.10 -2.01
C LEU A 54 2.38 1.91 -2.85
N LYS A 55 2.62 1.94 -4.17
CA LYS A 55 2.35 0.83 -5.08
C LYS A 55 3.14 -0.41 -4.68
N GLY A 56 4.45 -0.27 -4.43
CA GLY A 56 5.32 -1.37 -4.03
C GLY A 56 4.89 -1.98 -2.70
N SER A 57 4.65 -1.15 -1.69
CA SER A 57 4.20 -1.60 -0.37
C SER A 57 2.83 -2.27 -0.43
N ALA A 58 1.89 -1.70 -1.19
CA ALA A 58 0.57 -2.31 -1.40
C ALA A 58 0.67 -3.65 -2.14
N LEU A 59 1.54 -3.79 -3.14
CA LEU A 59 1.76 -5.06 -3.85
C LEU A 59 2.32 -6.12 -2.89
N ASN A 60 3.32 -5.77 -2.08
CA ASN A 60 3.93 -6.68 -1.11
C ASN A 60 2.91 -7.17 -0.07
N LEU A 61 2.05 -6.28 0.44
CA LEU A 61 0.97 -6.62 1.38
C LEU A 61 -0.28 -7.21 0.69
N GLY A 62 -0.23 -7.46 -0.62
CA GLY A 62 -1.36 -8.01 -1.38
C GLY A 62 -2.56 -7.06 -1.50
N PHE A 63 -2.44 -5.77 -1.21
CA PHE A 63 -3.51 -4.77 -1.32
C PHE A 63 -3.79 -4.41 -2.79
N VAL A 64 -4.37 -5.35 -3.54
CA VAL A 64 -4.55 -5.28 -5.01
C VAL A 64 -5.21 -3.97 -5.46
N ALA A 65 -6.28 -3.54 -4.78
CA ALA A 65 -7.02 -2.34 -5.15
C ALA A 65 -6.17 -1.07 -4.95
N MET A 66 -5.47 -0.98 -3.81
CA MET A 66 -4.59 0.14 -3.51
C MET A 66 -3.40 0.18 -4.49
N SER A 67 -2.79 -0.97 -4.80
CA SER A 67 -1.68 -1.08 -5.74
C SER A 67 -2.07 -0.58 -7.13
N GLY A 68 -3.26 -0.97 -7.63
CA GLY A 68 -3.79 -0.48 -8.91
C GLY A 68 -3.98 1.04 -8.93
N MET A 69 -4.56 1.61 -7.86
CA MET A 69 -4.72 3.06 -7.74
C MET A 69 -3.38 3.80 -7.68
N CYS A 70 -2.39 3.25 -6.97
CA CYS A 70 -1.06 3.84 -6.91
C CYS A 70 -0.35 3.79 -8.28
N GLN A 71 -0.54 2.72 -9.06
CA GLN A 71 -0.03 2.64 -10.43
C GLN A 71 -0.67 3.68 -11.37
N GLU A 72 -1.98 3.88 -11.26
CA GLU A 72 -2.69 4.93 -12.00
C GLU A 72 -2.18 6.32 -11.61
N GLY A 73 -2.04 6.58 -10.30
CA GLY A 73 -1.52 7.83 -9.76
C GLY A 73 -0.08 8.12 -10.17
N GLU A 74 0.80 7.13 -10.10
CA GLU A 74 2.19 7.21 -10.56
C GLU A 74 2.25 7.57 -12.06
N THR A 75 1.44 6.90 -12.88
CA THR A 75 1.39 7.16 -14.34
C THR A 75 0.88 8.56 -14.66
N ALA A 76 -0.16 9.01 -13.96
CA ALA A 76 -0.73 10.34 -14.14
C ALA A 76 0.26 11.43 -13.71
N ALA A 77 0.93 11.25 -12.57
CA ALA A 77 1.94 12.17 -12.06
C ALA A 77 3.16 12.27 -13.01
N ALA A 78 3.66 11.13 -13.50
CA ALA A 78 4.74 11.09 -14.50
C ALA A 78 4.38 11.80 -15.82
N ALA A 79 3.09 11.80 -16.19
CA ALA A 79 2.56 12.51 -17.34
C ALA A 79 2.31 14.01 -17.09
N GLY A 80 2.59 14.52 -15.88
CA GLY A 80 2.34 15.90 -15.49
C GLY A 80 0.88 16.21 -15.16
N ASN A 81 0.05 15.20 -14.95
CA ASN A 81 -1.38 15.32 -14.62
C ASN A 81 -1.64 14.94 -13.15
N ALA A 82 -0.87 15.54 -12.25
CA ALA A 82 -0.94 15.26 -10.81
C ALA A 82 -2.31 15.61 -10.21
N GLU A 83 -2.99 16.64 -10.74
CA GLU A 83 -4.33 17.03 -10.28
C GLU A 83 -5.42 15.98 -10.50
N ALA A 84 -5.20 15.00 -11.40
CA ALA A 84 -6.15 13.92 -11.64
C ALA A 84 -6.05 12.79 -10.60
N VAL A 85 -5.04 12.81 -9.73
CA VAL A 85 -4.81 11.76 -8.74
C VAL A 85 -5.68 12.00 -7.50
N ASP A 86 -6.59 11.06 -7.23
CA ASP A 86 -7.46 11.10 -6.06
C ASP A 86 -6.75 10.55 -4.80
N VAL A 87 -5.97 11.42 -4.15
CA VAL A 87 -5.21 11.07 -2.94
C VAL A 87 -6.11 10.64 -1.79
N HIS A 88 -7.29 11.26 -1.62
CA HIS A 88 -8.22 10.90 -0.56
C HIS A 88 -8.77 9.49 -0.75
N ARG A 89 -9.03 9.08 -1.99
CA ARG A 89 -9.47 7.71 -2.28
C ARG A 89 -8.36 6.69 -2.04
N VAL A 90 -7.08 7.03 -2.28
CA VAL A 90 -5.94 6.17 -1.91
C VAL A 90 -5.91 5.96 -0.40
N ILE A 91 -5.99 7.05 0.38
CA ILE A 91 -6.01 7.02 1.85
C ILE A 91 -7.19 6.18 2.38
N ALA A 92 -8.39 6.40 1.85
CA ALA A 92 -9.58 5.65 2.25
C ALA A 92 -9.48 4.15 1.90
N THR A 93 -8.88 3.81 0.77
CA THR A 93 -8.68 2.42 0.33
C THR A 93 -7.67 1.71 1.22
N PHE A 94 -6.60 2.37 1.63
CA PHE A 94 -5.65 1.83 2.59
C PHE A 94 -6.33 1.54 3.94
N ALA A 95 -7.08 2.51 4.49
CA ALA A 95 -7.75 2.34 5.78
C ALA A 95 -8.68 1.10 5.79
N GLN A 96 -9.44 0.90 4.71
CA GLN A 96 -10.29 -0.29 4.54
C GLN A 96 -9.48 -1.58 4.40
N SER A 97 -8.42 -1.56 3.58
CA SER A 97 -7.56 -2.73 3.34
C SER A 97 -6.85 -3.17 4.62
N ARG A 98 -6.36 -2.21 5.41
CA ARG A 98 -5.71 -2.45 6.71
C ARG A 98 -6.65 -3.09 7.72
N ILE A 99 -7.89 -2.59 7.84
CA ILE A 99 -8.87 -3.17 8.76
C ILE A 99 -9.13 -4.64 8.41
N ALA A 100 -9.44 -4.91 7.13
CA ALA A 100 -9.65 -6.27 6.66
C ALA A 100 -8.41 -7.16 6.88
N PHE A 101 -7.22 -6.62 6.59
CA PHE A 101 -5.97 -7.32 6.73
C PHE A 101 -5.71 -7.76 8.18
N LEU A 102 -5.80 -6.84 9.14
CA LEU A 102 -5.57 -7.14 10.55
C LEU A 102 -6.64 -8.09 11.14
N GLN A 103 -7.87 -8.04 10.63
CA GLN A 103 -8.95 -8.94 11.05
C GLN A 103 -8.77 -10.37 10.53
N GLU A 104 -8.37 -10.51 9.27
CA GLU A 104 -8.32 -11.80 8.59
C GLU A 104 -6.95 -12.50 8.74
N LEU A 105 -5.86 -11.75 8.88
CA LEU A 105 -4.49 -12.28 8.92
C LEU A 105 -4.31 -13.42 9.94
N PRO A 106 -4.75 -13.32 11.21
CA PRO A 106 -4.59 -14.41 12.17
C PRO A 106 -5.26 -15.72 11.72
N THR A 107 -6.42 -15.62 11.06
CA THR A 107 -7.15 -16.78 10.54
C THR A 107 -6.42 -17.39 9.35
N VAL A 108 -5.91 -16.56 8.45
CA VAL A 108 -5.18 -16.99 7.24
C VAL A 108 -3.87 -17.67 7.60
N LEU A 109 -3.18 -17.19 8.64
CA LEU A 109 -1.88 -17.75 9.07
C LEU A 109 -1.99 -19.02 9.92
N ALA A 110 -3.18 -19.31 10.45
CA ALA A 110 -3.47 -20.52 11.23
C ALA A 110 -4.00 -21.68 10.38
N ALA A 111 -4.41 -21.41 9.14
CA ALA A 111 -4.89 -22.39 8.15
C ALA A 111 -3.75 -23.03 7.36
#